data_AF-A0A5W3IVF5-F1
#
_entry.id   AF-A0A5W3IVF5-F1
#
_cell.length_a   1.000
_cell.length_b   1.000
_cell.length_c   1.000
_cell.angle_alpha   90.00
_cell.angle_beta   90.00
_cell.angle_gamma   90.00
#
_symmetry.space_group_name_H-M   'P 1'
#
loop_
_entity.id
_entity.type
_entity.pdbx_description
1 polymer ?
#
loop_
_entity_poly.entity_id
_entity_poly.type
_entity_poly.pdbx_seq_one_letter_code
_entity_poly.pdbx_strand_id
1 'polypeptide(L)'
;MRMVESSIVEKSWVKKEAADKALYFLLSFVVCALMFIPGLCFADSPFANATQSGQTDILTIITPIVGVGVMVVGLLCLFGKISWWWFIGVVIGIILVFGHEQIISWIRGLAGV
;
A
#
# COMPACT_ATOMS: atom_id res chain seq x y z
N MET A 1 8.80 -67.54 -6.34
CA MET A 1 7.87 -66.38 -6.40
C MET A 1 7.99 -65.47 -5.17
N ARG A 2 8.01 -65.99 -3.92
CA ARG A 2 8.20 -65.17 -2.71
C ARG A 2 9.47 -64.29 -2.66
N MET A 3 10.54 -64.72 -3.33
CA MET A 3 11.81 -63.98 -3.38
C MET A 3 11.75 -62.70 -4.24
N VAL A 4 10.86 -62.67 -5.24
CA VAL A 4 10.64 -61.46 -6.06
C VAL A 4 9.84 -60.44 -5.27
N GLU A 5 8.82 -60.90 -4.54
CA GLU A 5 7.95 -60.06 -3.73
C GLU A 5 8.72 -59.34 -2.61
N SER A 6 9.64 -60.03 -1.91
CA SER A 6 10.48 -59.40 -0.88
C SER A 6 11.37 -58.28 -1.43
N SER A 7 11.93 -58.46 -2.64
CA SER A 7 12.75 -57.43 -3.28
C SER A 7 11.95 -56.19 -3.75
N ILE A 8 10.67 -56.37 -4.10
CA ILE A 8 9.77 -55.26 -4.45
C ILE A 8 9.42 -54.47 -3.19
N VAL A 9 9.12 -55.18 -2.10
CA VAL A 9 8.81 -54.56 -0.80
C VAL A 9 10.02 -53.78 -0.28
N GLU A 10 11.23 -54.35 -0.30
CA GLU A 10 12.45 -53.67 0.15
C GLU A 10 12.76 -52.40 -0.65
N LYS A 11 12.64 -52.44 -1.99
CA LYS A 11 12.79 -51.25 -2.83
C LYS A 11 11.74 -50.16 -2.51
N SER A 12 10.54 -50.56 -2.09
CA SER A 12 9.48 -49.62 -1.73
C SER A 12 9.75 -48.88 -0.41
N TRP A 13 10.35 -49.56 0.59
CA TRP A 13 10.78 -48.96 1.85
C TRP A 13 11.91 -47.96 1.66
N VAL A 14 12.95 -48.35 0.90
CA VAL A 14 14.08 -47.46 0.60
C VAL A 14 13.64 -46.21 -0.16
N LYS A 15 12.67 -46.33 -1.09
CA LYS A 15 12.12 -45.18 -1.83
C LYS A 15 11.34 -44.21 -0.93
N LYS A 16 10.61 -44.73 0.09
CA LYS A 16 9.89 -43.91 1.07
C LYS A 16 10.85 -43.11 1.95
N GLU A 17 11.89 -43.75 2.47
CA GLU A 17 12.89 -43.09 3.33
C GLU A 17 13.69 -42.00 2.58
N ALA A 18 13.99 -42.22 1.30
CA ALA A 18 14.63 -41.21 0.46
C ALA A 18 13.71 -40.02 0.17
N ALA A 19 12.40 -40.27 -0.01
CA ALA A 19 11.41 -39.22 -0.21
C ALA A 19 11.21 -38.36 1.05
N ASP A 20 11.20 -38.96 2.24
CA ASP A 20 11.08 -38.23 3.49
C ASP A 20 12.32 -37.35 3.74
N LYS A 21 13.53 -37.88 3.52
CA LYS A 21 14.77 -37.10 3.63
C LYS A 21 14.82 -35.94 2.63
N ALA A 22 14.36 -36.15 1.39
CA ALA A 22 14.25 -35.10 0.39
C ALA A 22 13.21 -34.04 0.75
N LEU A 23 12.10 -34.45 1.39
CA LEU A 23 11.07 -33.54 1.90
C LEU A 23 11.61 -32.67 3.04
N TYR A 24 12.33 -33.25 4.01
CA TYR A 24 12.98 -32.48 5.08
C TYR A 24 14.05 -31.52 4.53
N PHE A 25 14.81 -31.94 3.52
CA PHE A 25 15.80 -31.09 2.86
C PHE A 25 15.13 -29.92 2.12
N LEU A 26 14.06 -30.17 1.36
CA LEU A 26 13.27 -29.11 0.70
C LEU A 26 12.62 -28.17 1.71
N LEU A 27 12.05 -28.68 2.79
CA LEU A 27 11.48 -27.85 3.86
C LEU A 27 12.54 -26.95 4.49
N SER A 28 13.72 -27.48 4.81
CA SER A 28 14.83 -26.69 5.34
C SER A 28 15.31 -25.61 4.35
N PHE A 29 15.36 -25.93 3.05
CA PHE A 29 15.74 -24.99 2.01
C PHE A 29 14.72 -23.85 1.86
N VAL A 30 13.42 -24.15 1.92
CA VAL A 30 12.34 -23.15 1.89
C VAL A 30 12.41 -22.23 3.12
N VAL A 31 12.65 -22.78 4.32
CA VAL A 31 12.79 -21.98 5.54
C VAL A 31 14.01 -21.05 5.46
N CYS A 32 15.16 -21.55 5.00
CA CYS A 32 16.34 -20.71 4.78
C CYS A 32 16.08 -19.62 3.72
N ALA A 33 15.41 -19.95 2.62
CA ALA A 33 15.07 -18.99 1.56
C ALA A 33 14.13 -17.87 2.06
N LEU A 34 13.18 -18.19 2.93
CA LEU A 34 12.29 -17.21 3.56
C LEU A 34 13.05 -16.25 4.50
N MET A 35 14.12 -16.71 5.16
CA MET A 35 14.98 -15.86 6.01
C MET A 35 15.82 -14.84 5.22
N PHE A 36 16.04 -15.07 3.91
CA PHE A 36 16.72 -14.12 3.02
C PHE A 36 15.76 -13.10 2.39
N ILE A 37 14.47 -13.11 2.73
CA ILE A 37 13.53 -12.07 2.33
C ILE A 37 13.65 -10.91 3.31
N PRO A 38 14.28 -9.78 2.93
CA PRO A 38 14.49 -8.66 3.85
C PRO A 38 13.17 -8.13 4.44
N GLY A 39 12.06 -8.23 3.70
CA GLY A 39 10.74 -7.80 4.17
C GLY A 39 10.16 -8.58 5.35
N LEU A 40 10.69 -9.76 5.68
CA LEU A 40 10.25 -10.56 6.83
C LEU A 40 11.14 -10.36 8.07
N CYS A 41 12.33 -9.80 7.92
CA CYS A 41 13.28 -9.58 9.02
C CYS A 41 13.24 -8.15 9.59
N PHE A 42 12.61 -7.20 8.90
CA PHE A 42 12.37 -5.86 9.45
C PHE A 42 11.14 -5.86 10.35
N ALA A 43 11.37 -5.95 11.66
CA ALA A 43 10.40 -5.43 12.62
C ALA A 43 10.32 -3.91 12.38
N ASP A 44 9.28 -3.48 11.68
CA ASP A 44 9.09 -2.07 11.36
C ASP A 44 8.94 -1.26 12.65
N SER A 45 9.58 -0.10 12.73
CA SER A 45 9.55 0.68 13.97
C SER A 45 8.13 1.22 14.20
N PRO A 46 7.64 1.37 15.45
CA PRO A 46 6.31 1.92 15.72
C PRO A 46 6.13 3.37 15.24
N PHE A 47 7.20 4.01 14.75
CA PHE A 47 7.20 5.33 14.16
C PHE A 47 7.61 5.35 12.69
N ALA A 48 7.85 4.20 12.06
CA ALA A 48 8.28 4.12 10.67
C ALA A 48 7.31 4.84 9.74
N ASN A 49 6.02 4.77 10.08
CA ASN A 49 4.95 5.41 9.34
C ASN A 49 4.40 6.67 10.03
N ALA A 50 4.91 7.05 11.22
CA ALA A 50 4.34 8.14 12.02
C ALA A 50 4.31 9.48 11.28
N THR A 51 5.34 9.78 10.49
CA THR A 51 5.40 11.00 9.67
C THR A 51 4.35 10.99 8.55
N GLN A 52 4.16 9.84 7.89
CA GLN A 52 3.18 9.71 6.80
C GLN A 52 1.74 9.68 7.31
N SER A 53 1.50 8.98 8.43
CA SER A 53 0.18 8.95 9.07
C SER A 53 -0.19 10.33 9.60
N GLY A 54 0.73 11.03 10.27
CA GLY A 54 0.48 12.40 10.75
C GLY A 54 0.17 13.39 9.63
N GLN A 55 0.88 13.31 8.49
CA GLN A 55 0.58 14.13 7.32
C GLN A 55 -0.82 13.82 6.76
N THR A 56 -1.19 12.54 6.68
CA THR A 56 -2.51 12.10 6.19
C THR A 56 -3.63 12.56 7.12
N ASP A 57 -3.44 12.46 8.44
CA ASP A 57 -4.43 12.86 9.44
C ASP A 57 -4.68 14.37 9.40
N ILE A 58 -3.61 15.16 9.30
CA ILE A 58 -3.70 16.63 9.18
C ILE A 58 -4.44 17.02 7.89
N LEU A 59 -4.08 16.41 6.75
CA LEU A 59 -4.74 16.71 5.47
C LEU A 59 -6.21 16.30 5.48
N THR A 60 -6.56 15.20 6.15
CA THR A 60 -7.94 14.72 6.27
C THR A 60 -8.80 15.72 7.04
N ILE A 61 -8.26 16.34 8.09
CA ILE A 61 -8.99 17.32 8.91
C ILE A 61 -9.11 18.68 8.18
N ILE A 62 -8.06 19.11 7.46
CA ILE A 62 -8.02 20.44 6.83
C ILE A 62 -8.75 20.47 5.48
N THR A 63 -8.74 19.38 4.72
CA THR A 63 -9.39 19.27 3.40
C THR A 63 -10.84 19.79 3.36
N PRO A 64 -11.75 19.40 4.27
CA PRO A 64 -13.13 19.89 4.23
C PRO A 64 -13.22 21.40 4.48
N ILE A 65 -12.36 21.95 5.34
CA ILE A 65 -12.31 23.40 5.64
C ILE A 65 -11.91 24.18 4.39
N VAL A 66 -10.91 23.69 3.66
CA VAL A 66 -10.45 24.29 2.40
C VAL A 66 -11.54 24.21 1.33
N GLY A 67 -12.24 23.08 1.23
CA GLY A 67 -13.38 22.93 0.32
C GLY A 67 -14.44 24.00 0.55
N VAL A 68 -14.86 24.20 1.80
CA VAL A 68 -15.82 25.27 2.16
C VAL A 68 -15.24 26.66 1.86
N GLY A 69 -13.97 26.90 2.18
CA GLY A 69 -13.30 28.16 1.87
C GLY A 69 -13.34 28.52 0.38
N VAL A 70 -13.07 27.56 -0.50
CA VAL A 70 -13.15 27.75 -1.96
C VAL A 70 -14.58 28.10 -2.39
N MET A 71 -15.59 27.43 -1.83
CA MET A 71 -16.99 27.73 -2.14
C MET A 71 -17.36 29.16 -1.72
N VAL A 72 -16.94 29.59 -0.54
CA VAL A 72 -17.21 30.97 -0.05
C VAL A 72 -16.50 32.00 -0.92
N VAL A 73 -15.21 31.82 -1.23
CA VAL A 73 -14.46 32.76 -2.07
C VAL A 73 -15.04 32.79 -3.49
N GLY A 74 -15.42 31.64 -4.04
CA GLY A 74 -16.09 31.55 -5.35
C GLY A 74 -17.42 32.31 -5.36
N LEU A 75 -18.27 32.13 -4.35
CA LEU A 75 -19.52 32.88 -4.20
C LEU A 75 -19.26 34.39 -4.07
N LEU A 76 -18.27 34.80 -3.29
CA LEU A 76 -17.92 36.22 -3.12
C LEU A 76 -17.38 36.84 -4.42
N CYS A 77 -16.67 36.07 -5.24
CA CYS A 77 -16.27 36.49 -6.59
C CYS A 77 -17.46 36.64 -7.54
N LEU A 78 -18.46 35.75 -7.44
CA LEU A 78 -19.69 35.85 -8.24
C LEU A 78 -20.49 37.09 -7.90
N PHE A 79 -20.55 37.49 -6.62
CA PHE A 79 -21.21 38.74 -6.19
C PHE A 79 -20.35 39.99 -6.39
N GLY A 80 -19.18 39.88 -7.04
CA GLY A 80 -18.27 41.01 -7.29
C GLY A 80 -17.69 41.64 -6.02
N LYS A 81 -17.77 40.95 -4.87
CA LYS A 81 -17.24 41.43 -3.58
C LYS A 81 -15.73 41.20 -3.46
N ILE A 82 -15.20 40.21 -4.18
CA ILE A 82 -13.77 39.88 -4.24
C ILE A 82 -13.34 39.76 -5.70
N SER A 83 -12.16 40.29 -6.03
CA SER A 83 -11.57 40.17 -7.37
C SER A 83 -11.19 38.72 -7.70
N TRP A 84 -11.44 38.31 -8.93
CA TRP A 84 -11.02 37.00 -9.46
C TRP A 84 -9.52 36.72 -9.32
N TRP A 85 -8.68 37.77 -9.21
CA TRP A 85 -7.26 37.61 -8.91
C TRP A 85 -6.99 36.98 -7.54
N TRP A 86 -7.81 37.27 -6.54
CA TRP A 86 -7.71 36.64 -5.22
C TRP A 86 -8.13 35.18 -5.26
N PHE A 87 -9.13 34.83 -6.08
CA PHE A 87 -9.53 33.43 -6.29
C PHE A 87 -8.38 32.61 -6.89
N ILE A 88 -7.64 33.16 -7.87
CA ILE A 88 -6.45 32.51 -8.42
C ILE A 88 -5.39 32.29 -7.33
N GLY A 89 -5.18 33.27 -6.45
CA GLY A 89 -4.28 33.12 -5.30
C GLY A 89 -4.67 31.96 -4.37
N VAL A 90 -5.95 31.76 -4.12
CA VAL A 90 -6.47 30.62 -3.35
C VAL A 90 -6.20 29.29 -4.06
N VAL A 91 -6.43 29.21 -5.38
CA VAL A 91 -6.17 27.99 -6.17
C VAL A 91 -4.68 27.62 -6.15
N ILE A 92 -3.79 28.59 -6.31
CA ILE A 92 -2.34 28.36 -6.22
C ILE A 92 -1.95 27.89 -4.81
N GLY A 93 -2.51 28.50 -3.75
CA GLY A 93 -2.27 28.07 -2.38
C GLY A 93 -2.66 26.61 -2.13
N ILE A 94 -3.77 26.14 -2.71
CA ILE A 94 -4.21 24.75 -2.61
C ILE A 94 -3.21 23.80 -3.28
N ILE A 95 -2.72 24.14 -4.47
CA ILE A 95 -1.73 23.32 -5.19
C ILE A 95 -0.43 23.21 -4.37
N LEU A 96 -0.01 24.27 -3.70
CA LEU A 96 1.20 24.26 -2.88
C LEU A 96 1.04 23.44 -1.58
N VAL A 97 -0.15 23.40 -0.99
CA VAL A 97 -0.40 22.69 0.29
C VAL A 97 -0.75 21.22 0.07
N PHE A 98 -1.62 20.92 -0.90
CA PHE A 98 -2.17 19.58 -1.13
C PHE A 98 -1.59 18.89 -2.37
N GLY A 99 -0.81 19.59 -3.18
CA GLY A 99 -0.37 19.10 -4.49
C GLY A 99 -1.46 19.13 -5.55
N HIS A 100 -1.13 18.57 -6.72
CA HIS A 100 -2.02 18.53 -7.88
C HIS A 100 -3.18 17.53 -7.71
N GLU A 101 -3.00 16.48 -6.93
CA GLU A 101 -3.97 15.37 -6.83
C GLU A 101 -5.33 15.81 -6.26
N GLN A 102 -5.34 16.74 -5.32
CA GLN A 102 -6.54 17.25 -4.65
C GLN A 102 -7.56 17.79 -5.67
N ILE A 103 -7.12 18.73 -6.52
CA ILE A 103 -7.95 19.36 -7.55
C ILE A 103 -8.36 18.34 -8.62
N ILE A 104 -7.43 17.46 -9.02
CA ILE A 104 -7.71 16.42 -10.01
C ILE A 104 -8.74 15.42 -9.47
N SER A 105 -8.76 15.13 -8.18
CA SER A 105 -9.77 14.25 -7.57
C SER A 105 -11.18 14.84 -7.68
N TRP A 106 -11.33 16.16 -7.52
CA TRP A 106 -12.62 16.83 -7.67
C TRP A 106 -13.07 16.84 -9.12
N ILE A 107 -12.16 17.10 -10.05
CA ILE A 107 -12.45 17.04 -11.49
C ILE A 107 -12.87 15.63 -11.89
N ARG A 108 -12.16 14.62 -11.40
CA ARG A 108 -12.48 13.20 -11.59
C ARG A 108 -13.83 12.82 -11.00
N GLY A 109 -14.10 13.25 -9.77
CA GLY A 109 -15.41 13.09 -9.13
C GLY A 109 -16.55 13.74 -9.91
N LEU A 110 -16.33 14.91 -10.51
CA LEU A 110 -17.30 15.57 -11.39
C LEU A 110 -17.46 14.86 -12.75
N ALA A 111 -16.39 14.26 -13.26
CA ALA A 111 -16.42 13.45 -14.49
C ALA A 111 -16.99 12.03 -14.27
N GLY A 112 -17.21 11.63 -13.01
CA GLY A 112 -17.69 10.30 -12.64
C GLY A 112 -16.67 9.17 -12.86
N VAL A 113 -15.38 9.50 -12.92
CA VAL A 113 -14.26 8.57 -13.22
C VAL A 113 -13.22 8.58 -12.14
#